data_AF-A0A7C3YFP0-F1
#
_entry.id   AF-A0A7C3YFP0-F1
#
_cell.length_a   1.000
_cell.length_b   1.000
_cell.length_c   1.000
_cell.angle_alpha   90.00
_cell.angle_beta   90.00
_cell.angle_gamma   90.00
#
_symmetry.space_group_name_H-M   'P 1'
#
loop_
_entity.id
_entity.type
_entity.pdbx_description
1 polymer ?
#
loop_
_entity_poly.entity_id
_entity_poly.type
_entity_poly.pdbx_seq_one_letter_code
_entity_poly.pdbx_strand_id
1 'polypeptide(L)'
;VVSAVHYLDEDDLVRILTEPKNALVKQYQKIFALDGVELVFADDALRAIARKALARGTGARGLRTIIEESLMGVMFELPSRSDVRRCVVTKETIEKGIEPTLVTVGEAGLPECDAESA
;
A
#
# COMPACT_ATOMS: atom_id res chain seq x y z
N VAL A 1 24.88 24.05 -10.86
CA VAL A 1 24.83 22.62 -10.46
C VAL A 1 24.23 21.85 -11.62
N VAL A 2 25.02 21.02 -12.30
CA VAL A 2 24.52 20.14 -13.37
C VAL A 2 24.24 18.79 -12.71
N SER A 3 22.97 18.41 -12.61
CA SER A 3 22.56 17.13 -12.05
C SER A 3 22.22 16.19 -13.20
N ALA A 4 22.93 15.07 -13.32
CA ALA A 4 22.50 13.98 -14.20
C ALA A 4 21.22 13.37 -13.60
N VAL A 5 20.14 13.39 -14.37
CA VAL A 5 18.87 12.77 -13.97
C VAL A 5 18.92 11.33 -14.47
N HIS A 6 19.21 10.38 -13.59
CA HIS A 6 19.01 8.98 -13.90
C HIS A 6 17.51 8.71 -13.97
N TYR A 7 17.09 7.96 -14.99
CA TYR A 7 15.73 7.43 -15.03
C TYR A 7 15.57 6.46 -13.85
N LEU A 8 14.48 6.62 -13.11
CA LEU A 8 14.16 5.73 -12.00
C LEU A 8 13.56 4.46 -12.58
N ASP A 9 14.18 3.31 -12.30
CA ASP A 9 13.64 2.01 -12.66
C ASP A 9 12.71 1.46 -11.54
N GLU A 10 12.05 0.32 -11.79
CA GLU A 10 11.13 -0.31 -10.82
C GLU A 10 11.83 -0.55 -9.48
N ASP A 11 13.06 -1.04 -9.51
CA ASP A 11 13.84 -1.38 -8.32
C ASP A 11 14.19 -0.13 -7.51
N ASP A 12 14.55 0.97 -8.16
CA ASP A 12 14.81 2.25 -7.48
C ASP A 12 13.57 2.76 -6.73
N LEU A 13 12.39 2.63 -7.33
CA LEU A 13 11.14 3.04 -6.69
C LEU A 13 10.81 2.15 -5.48
N VAL A 14 11.03 0.84 -5.58
CA VAL A 14 10.85 -0.08 -4.44
C VAL A 14 11.81 0.27 -3.31
N ARG A 15 13.07 0.59 -3.62
CA ARG A 15 14.05 1.06 -2.63
C ARG A 15 13.62 2.36 -1.97
N ILE A 16 13.12 3.33 -2.74
CA ILE A 16 12.55 4.59 -2.21
C ILE A 16 11.36 4.33 -1.27
N LEU A 17 10.54 3.32 -1.56
CA LEU A 17 9.40 2.94 -0.72
C LEU A 17 9.77 2.31 0.61
N THR A 18 10.96 1.71 0.75
CA THR A 18 11.31 0.82 1.87
C THR A 18 12.59 1.19 2.63
N GLU A 19 13.67 1.54 1.92
CA GLU A 19 14.99 1.77 2.52
C GLU A 19 15.09 3.07 3.33
N PRO A 20 14.69 4.26 2.82
CA PRO A 20 15.02 5.51 3.50
C PRO A 20 14.39 5.58 4.89
N LYS A 21 14.98 6.41 5.76
CA LYS A 21 14.48 6.61 7.13
C LYS A 21 13.03 7.13 7.13
N ASN A 22 12.70 7.95 6.13
CA ASN A 22 11.38 8.53 5.91
C ASN A 22 10.64 7.86 4.74
N ALA A 23 10.87 6.56 4.51
CA ALA A 23 10.17 5.83 3.46
C ALA A 23 8.65 5.85 3.66
N LEU A 24 7.89 5.91 2.56
CA LEU A 24 6.43 6.01 2.60
C LEU A 24 5.81 4.85 3.39
N VAL A 25 6.28 3.62 3.17
CA VAL A 25 5.81 2.43 3.90
C VAL A 25 5.93 2.63 5.41
N LYS A 26 7.10 3.10 5.88
CA LYS A 26 7.35 3.34 7.32
C LYS A 26 6.48 4.47 7.87
N GLN A 27 6.13 5.47 7.06
CA GLN A 27 5.23 6.55 7.48
C GLN A 27 3.81 6.01 7.70
N TYR A 28 3.26 5.27 6.73
CA TYR A 28 1.92 4.69 6.85
C TYR A 28 1.84 3.62 7.94
N GLN A 29 2.88 2.81 8.12
CA GLN A 29 2.97 1.87 9.24
C GLN A 29 2.85 2.56 10.60
N LYS A 30 3.49 3.71 10.77
CA LYS A 30 3.37 4.49 12.00
C LYS A 30 1.98 5.07 12.19
N ILE A 31 1.34 5.55 11.12
CA ILE A 31 -0.03 6.09 11.18
C ILE A 31 -0.98 4.99 11.66
N PHE A 32 -0.97 3.82 11.02
CA PHE A 32 -1.82 2.69 11.40
C PHE A 32 -1.50 2.18 12.82
N ALA A 33 -0.23 2.25 13.25
CA ALA A 33 0.16 1.86 14.60
C ALA A 33 -0.43 2.79 15.68
N LEU A 34 -0.79 4.04 15.36
CA LEU A 34 -1.50 4.93 16.30
C LEU A 34 -2.92 4.41 16.59
N ASP A 35 -3.55 3.77 15.61
CA ASP A 35 -4.86 3.12 15.74
C ASP A 35 -4.75 1.67 16.25
N GLY A 36 -3.55 1.22 16.61
CA GLY A 36 -3.31 -0.15 17.10
C GLY A 36 -3.33 -1.23 16.02
N VAL A 37 -3.22 -0.84 14.74
CA VAL A 37 -3.25 -1.75 13.58
C VAL A 37 -1.86 -1.93 12.98
N GLU A 38 -1.46 -3.18 12.74
CA GLU A 38 -0.21 -3.49 12.04
C GLU A 38 -0.41 -3.44 10.52
N LEU A 39 0.27 -2.52 9.82
CA LEU A 39 0.25 -2.45 8.35
C LEU A 39 1.42 -3.22 7.73
N VAL A 40 1.12 -4.19 6.89
CA VAL A 40 2.10 -5.02 6.19
C VAL A 40 1.93 -4.89 4.69
N PHE A 41 3.01 -4.60 3.97
CA PHE A 41 3.04 -4.63 2.52
C PHE A 41 3.73 -5.89 2.05
N ALA A 42 3.08 -6.66 1.16
CA ALA A 42 3.74 -7.75 0.46
C ALA A 42 4.79 -7.21 -0.52
N ASP A 43 5.85 -7.99 -0.76
CA ASP A 43 6.92 -7.62 -1.70
C ASP A 43 6.35 -7.37 -3.12
N ASP A 44 5.42 -8.21 -3.56
CA ASP A 44 4.72 -8.05 -4.83
C ASP A 44 3.85 -6.79 -4.90
N ALA A 45 3.32 -6.34 -3.75
CA ALA A 45 2.57 -5.09 -3.68
C ALA A 45 3.48 -3.88 -3.89
N LEU A 46 4.66 -3.88 -3.28
CA LEU A 46 5.66 -2.82 -3.46
C LEU A 46 6.10 -2.71 -4.92
N ARG A 47 6.38 -3.85 -5.56
CA ARG A 47 6.68 -3.89 -7.00
C ARG A 47 5.51 -3.42 -7.85
N ALA A 48 4.28 -3.81 -7.52
CA ALA A 48 3.08 -3.34 -8.23
C ALA A 48 2.89 -1.82 -8.14
N ILE A 49 3.14 -1.23 -6.96
CA ILE A 49 3.11 0.22 -6.76
C ILE A 49 4.15 0.90 -7.65
N ALA A 50 5.38 0.39 -7.66
CA ALA A 50 6.46 0.90 -8.49
C ALA A 50 6.10 0.86 -9.99
N ARG A 51 5.63 -0.30 -10.49
CA ARG A 51 5.16 -0.43 -11.89
C ARG A 51 4.06 0.54 -12.24
N LYS A 52 3.06 0.69 -11.36
CA LYS A 52 1.93 1.60 -11.57
C LYS A 52 2.39 3.07 -11.60
N ALA A 53 3.37 3.45 -10.79
CA ALA A 53 3.95 4.78 -10.79
C ALA A 53 4.74 5.09 -12.09
N LEU A 54 5.50 4.11 -12.58
CA LEU A 54 6.20 4.18 -13.87
C LEU A 54 5.22 4.30 -15.03
N ALA A 55 4.19 3.45 -15.06
CA ALA A 55 3.16 3.47 -16.10
C ALA A 55 2.40 4.81 -16.15
N ARG A 56 2.18 5.46 -14.99
CA ARG A 56 1.57 6.79 -14.90
C ARG A 56 2.53 7.93 -15.27
N GLY A 57 3.82 7.67 -15.50
CA GLY A 57 4.82 8.70 -15.81
C GLY A 57 5.11 9.68 -14.67
N THR A 58 4.75 9.29 -13.43
CA THR A 58 4.84 10.17 -12.24
C THR A 58 6.10 9.91 -11.41
N GLY A 59 6.76 8.76 -11.63
CA GLY A 59 7.96 8.34 -10.91
C GLY A 59 7.75 8.33 -9.39
N ALA A 60 8.77 8.73 -8.63
CA ALA A 60 8.73 8.74 -7.17
C ALA A 60 7.60 9.60 -6.58
N ARG A 61 7.14 10.63 -7.29
CA ARG A 61 6.07 11.53 -6.82
C ARG A 61 4.71 10.86 -6.79
N GLY A 62 4.45 9.92 -7.69
CA GLY A 62 3.16 9.21 -7.77
C GLY A 62 3.02 8.06 -6.77
N LEU A 63 4.11 7.62 -6.16
CA LEU A 63 4.12 6.51 -5.19
C LEU A 63 3.15 6.77 -4.03
N ARG A 64 3.17 7.99 -3.48
CA ARG A 64 2.28 8.39 -2.38
C ARG A 64 0.81 8.30 -2.79
N THR A 65 0.46 8.85 -3.96
CA THR A 65 -0.92 8.85 -4.46
C THR A 65 -1.44 7.42 -4.60
N ILE A 66 -0.64 6.51 -5.16
CA ILE A 66 -1.07 5.11 -5.35
C ILE A 66 -1.33 4.42 -4.00
N ILE A 67 -0.47 4.65 -3.01
CA ILE A 67 -0.65 4.10 -1.65
C ILE A 67 -1.90 4.70 -1.00
N GLU A 68 -2.07 6.01 -1.09
CA GLU A 68 -3.19 6.74 -0.51
C GLU A 68 -4.53 6.29 -1.10
N GLU A 69 -4.62 6.14 -2.43
CA GLU A 69 -5.78 5.56 -3.11
C GLU A 69 -6.11 4.15 -2.59
N SER A 70 -5.09 3.32 -2.35
CA SER A 70 -5.28 1.92 -1.92
C SER A 70 -5.65 1.79 -0.45
N LEU A 71 -5.28 2.77 0.39
CA LEU A 71 -5.52 2.77 1.83
C LEU A 71 -6.72 3.63 2.24
N MET A 72 -7.26 4.47 1.34
CA MET A 72 -8.32 5.43 1.66
C MET A 72 -9.57 4.76 2.25
N GLY A 73 -10.01 3.64 1.67
CA GLY A 73 -11.17 2.89 2.18
C GLY A 73 -10.96 2.40 3.61
N VAL A 74 -9.83 1.72 3.85
CA VAL A 74 -9.49 1.22 5.18
C VAL A 74 -9.29 2.33 6.20
N MET A 75 -8.63 3.43 5.84
CA MET A 75 -8.49 4.58 6.74
C MET A 75 -9.84 5.18 7.16
N PHE A 76 -10.87 5.08 6.31
CA PHE A 76 -12.22 5.52 6.65
C PHE A 76 -12.94 4.54 7.58
N GLU A 77 -12.76 3.23 7.38
CA GLU A 77 -13.40 2.19 8.18
C GLU A 77 -12.74 1.98 9.55
N LEU A 78 -11.40 2.02 9.63
CA LEU A 78 -10.62 1.78 10.85
C LEU A 78 -11.09 2.53 12.09
N PRO A 79 -11.39 3.85 12.07
CA PRO A 79 -11.87 4.54 13.26
C PRO A 79 -13.19 4.00 13.80
N SER A 80 -13.99 3.32 12.96
CA SER A 80 -15.23 2.66 13.38
C SER A 80 -15.04 1.18 13.73
N ARG A 81 -13.89 0.57 13.38
CA ARG A 81 -13.61 -0.86 13.51
C ARG A 81 -12.48 -1.12 14.50
N SER A 82 -12.83 -1.50 15.72
CA SER A 82 -11.86 -1.85 16.78
C SER A 82 -11.43 -3.32 16.76
N ASP A 83 -12.00 -4.12 15.86
CA ASP A 83 -11.75 -5.56 15.72
C ASP A 83 -10.53 -5.87 14.86
N VAL A 84 -10.03 -4.91 14.07
CA VAL A 84 -8.91 -5.08 13.15
C VAL A 84 -7.58 -5.01 13.89
N ARG A 85 -6.72 -6.02 13.73
CA ARG A 85 -5.34 -6.03 14.29
C ARG A 85 -4.26 -5.85 13.24
N ARG A 86 -4.49 -6.30 12.02
CA ARG A 86 -3.49 -6.24 10.94
C ARG A 86 -4.15 -5.97 9.60
N CYS A 87 -3.53 -5.11 8.79
CA CYS A 87 -3.91 -4.83 7.41
C CYS A 87 -2.78 -5.28 6.49
N VAL A 88 -3.10 -6.14 5.51
CA VAL A 88 -2.13 -6.68 4.56
C VAL A 88 -2.46 -6.17 3.16
N VAL A 89 -1.54 -5.42 2.59
CA VAL A 89 -1.63 -4.89 1.22
C VAL A 89 -0.94 -5.87 0.28
N THR A 90 -1.70 -6.43 -0.66
CA THR A 90 -1.22 -7.38 -1.67
C THR A 90 -1.13 -6.72 -3.05
N LYS A 91 -0.53 -7.43 -4.00
CA LYS A 91 -0.47 -6.99 -5.41
C LYS A 91 -1.86 -6.72 -5.98
N GLU A 92 -2.84 -7.54 -5.63
CA GLU A 92 -4.20 -7.43 -6.16
C GLU A 92 -4.90 -6.15 -5.70
N THR A 93 -4.72 -5.74 -4.43
CA THR A 93 -5.17 -4.44 -3.91
C THR A 93 -4.69 -3.30 -4.80
N ILE A 94 -3.42 -3.33 -5.22
CA ILE A 94 -2.82 -2.25 -6.01
C ILE A 94 -3.24 -2.31 -7.48
N GLU A 95 -3.29 -3.48 -8.09
CA GLU A 95 -3.59 -3.65 -9.52
C GLU A 95 -5.09 -3.58 -9.81
N LYS A 96 -5.91 -4.27 -9.02
CA LYS A 96 -7.36 -4.36 -9.21
C LYS A 96 -8.13 -3.29 -8.45
N GLY A 97 -7.50 -2.62 -7.48
CA GLY A 97 -8.19 -1.63 -6.63
C GLY A 97 -9.17 -2.26 -5.65
N ILE A 98 -8.99 -3.55 -5.33
CA ILE A 98 -9.76 -4.22 -4.28
C ILE A 98 -9.30 -3.75 -2.91
N GLU A 99 -10.15 -3.94 -1.90
CA GLU A 99 -9.81 -3.61 -0.52
C GLU A 99 -8.67 -4.51 0.00
N PRO A 100 -7.74 -3.97 0.81
CA PRO A 100 -6.66 -4.77 1.38
C PRO A 100 -7.21 -5.74 2.44
N THR A 101 -6.49 -6.83 2.66
CA THR A 101 -6.94 -7.90 3.55
C THR A 101 -6.81 -7.46 5.01
N LEU A 102 -7.93 -7.40 5.73
CA LEU A 102 -7.97 -7.08 7.15
C LEU A 102 -8.04 -8.36 7.99
N VAL A 103 -7.16 -8.47 8.99
CA VAL A 103 -7.14 -9.57 9.95
C VAL A 103 -7.71 -9.05 11.27
N THR A 104 -8.83 -9.65 11.69
CA THR A 104 -9.53 -9.29 12.93
C THR A 104 -9.20 -10.24 14.07
N VAL A 105 -9.48 -9.80 15.30
CA VAL A 105 -9.13 -10.52 16.54
C VAL A 105 -10.08 -11.66 16.90
N GLY A 106 -11.06 -11.98 16.04
CA GLY A 106 -12.17 -12.86 16.39
C GLY A 106 -12.57 -13.90 15.36
N GLU A 107 -12.12 -13.83 14.11
CA GLU A 107 -12.49 -14.84 13.11
C GLU A 107 -11.45 -14.87 12.00
N ALA A 108 -10.92 -16.06 11.71
CA ALA A 108 -10.20 -16.33 10.47
C ALA A 108 -11.22 -16.37 9.31
N GLY A 109 -11.80 -15.22 8.97
CA GLY A 109 -12.66 -15.07 7.80
C GLY A 109 -11.81 -14.82 6.57
N LEU A 110 -11.74 -15.80 5.68
CA LEU A 110 -11.25 -15.58 4.31
C LEU A 110 -12.07 -14.47 3.66
N PRO A 111 -11.47 -13.54 2.89
CA PRO A 111 -12.26 -12.60 2.11
C PRO A 111 -13.11 -13.39 1.11
N GLU A 112 -14.43 -13.23 1.22
CA GLU A 112 -15.37 -13.62 0.18
C GLU A 112 -14.96 -12.88 -1.10
N CYS A 113 -14.56 -13.65 -2.11
CA CYS A 113 -14.32 -13.11 -3.43
C CYS A 113 -15.69 -12.79 -4.02
N ASP A 114 -16.15 -11.55 -3.80
CA ASP A 114 -17.25 -10.97 -4.58
C ASP A 114 -16.79 -10.82 -6.03
N ALA A 115 -16.86 -11.93 -6.75
CA ALA A 115 -16.93 -11.97 -8.19
C ALA A 115 -18.33 -11.50 -8.61
N GLU A 116 -18.54 -10.19 -8.63
CA GLU A 116 -19.59 -9.53 -9.41
C GLU A 116 -18.87 -8.51 -10.30
N SER A 117 -18.98 -8.51 -11.63
CA SER A 117 -20.15 -8.81 -12.44
C SER A 117 -19.79 -9.32 -13.84
N ALA A 118 -20.78 -10.03 -14.38
CA ALA A 118 -21.04 -10.50 -15.74
C ALA A 118 -20.59 -9.62 -16.91
#